data_AF-A0AAP2ALH9-F1
#
_entry.id   AF-A0AAP2ALH9-F1
#
_cell.length_a   1.000
_cell.length_b   1.000
_cell.length_c   1.000
_cell.angle_alpha   90.00
_cell.angle_beta   90.00
_cell.angle_gamma   90.00
#
_symmetry.space_group_name_H-M   'P 1'
#
loop_
_entity.id
_entity.type
_entity.pdbx_description
1 polymer ?
#
loop_
_entity_poly.entity_id
_entity_poly.type
_entity_poly.pdbx_seq_one_letter_code
_entity_poly.pdbx_strand_id
1 'polypeptide(L)'
;MTGPEHFAEAQRLLAEQMGIARDGGSGTAEAALMVAEANAHATLALTALSASDRYVGNAGQAAEWVRVLHPPAPTDDPASE
;
A
#
# COMPACT_ATOMS: atom_id res chain seq x y z
N MET A 1 -5.86 -5.23 -9.98
CA MET A 1 -4.91 -5.02 -8.88
C MET A 1 -4.70 -6.33 -8.14
N THR A 2 -3.48 -6.60 -7.67
CA THR A 2 -3.11 -7.76 -6.82
C THR A 2 -3.16 -7.39 -5.34
N GLY A 3 -3.05 -8.38 -4.43
CA GLY A 3 -3.00 -8.14 -2.99
C GLY A 3 -1.91 -7.14 -2.57
N PRO A 4 -0.65 -7.31 -3.03
CA PRO A 4 0.43 -6.37 -2.77
C PRO A 4 0.16 -4.95 -3.34
N GLU A 5 -0.42 -4.83 -4.52
CA GLU A 5 -0.82 -3.53 -5.09
C GLU A 5 -1.89 -2.84 -4.25
N HIS A 6 -2.86 -3.60 -3.72
CA HIS A 6 -3.85 -3.05 -2.79
C HIS A 6 -3.20 -2.55 -1.49
N PHE A 7 -2.21 -3.27 -0.95
CA PHE A 7 -1.49 -2.81 0.25
C PHE A 7 -0.68 -1.53 -0.01
N ALA A 8 0.03 -1.45 -1.13
CA ALA A 8 0.78 -0.25 -1.51
C ALA A 8 -0.13 0.97 -1.65
N GLU A 9 -1.30 0.81 -2.29
CA GLU A 9 -2.26 1.90 -2.46
C GLU A 9 -2.90 2.34 -1.14
N ALA A 10 -3.20 1.39 -0.24
CA ALA A 10 -3.67 1.73 1.11
C ALA A 10 -2.66 2.60 1.87
N GLN A 11 -1.36 2.28 1.79
CA GLN A 11 -0.31 3.10 2.42
C GLN A 11 -0.18 4.48 1.77
N ARG A 12 -0.30 4.57 0.43
CA ARG A 12 -0.25 5.84 -0.31
C ARG A 12 -1.37 6.78 0.13
N LEU A 13 -2.61 6.27 0.20
CA LEU A 13 -3.79 7.04 0.62
C LEU A 13 -3.70 7.52 2.06
N LEU A 14 -3.17 6.70 2.98
CA LEU A 14 -2.94 7.11 4.37
C LEU A 14 -1.86 8.19 4.50
N ALA A 15 -0.78 8.10 3.71
CA ALA A 15 0.27 9.11 3.69
C ALA A 15 -0.23 10.45 3.14
N GLU A 16 -1.03 10.41 2.07
CA GLU A 16 -1.66 11.59 1.47
C GLU A 16 -2.66 12.26 2.42
N GLN A 17 -3.49 11.45 3.10
CA GLN A 17 -4.42 11.95 4.12
C GLN A 17 -3.70 12.66 5.28
N MET A 18 -2.56 12.12 5.75
CA MET A 18 -1.76 12.78 6.79
C MET A 18 -1.18 14.12 6.33
N GLY A 19 -0.86 14.26 5.03
CA GLY A 19 -0.46 15.54 4.44
C GLY A 19 -1.59 16.58 4.51
N ILE A 20 -2.80 16.20 4.07
CA ILE A 20 -3.98 17.08 4.09
C ILE A 20 -4.33 17.53 5.51
N ALA A 21 -4.25 16.63 6.50
CA ALA A 21 -4.52 16.94 7.89
C ALA A 21 -3.50 17.94 8.49
N ARG A 22 -2.24 17.89 8.02
CA ARG A 22 -1.16 18.78 8.49
C ARG A 22 -1.30 20.21 7.94
N ASP A 23 -1.80 20.36 6.73
CA ASP A 23 -1.94 21.66 6.05
C ASP A 23 -3.20 22.45 6.48
N GLY A 24 -3.96 21.96 7.47
CA GLY A 24 -5.04 22.69 8.13
C GLY A 24 -6.28 22.94 7.27
N GLY A 25 -6.39 22.27 6.11
CA GLY A 25 -7.43 22.53 5.12
C GLY A 25 -8.79 21.90 5.45
N SER A 26 -9.84 22.52 4.90
CA SER A 26 -11.27 22.13 4.85
C SER A 26 -11.57 20.70 4.32
N GLY A 27 -10.57 19.83 4.18
CA GLY A 27 -10.63 18.51 3.56
C GLY A 27 -11.06 17.38 4.49
N THR A 28 -11.89 17.63 5.51
CA THR A 28 -12.29 16.56 6.46
C THR A 28 -13.11 15.46 5.80
N ALA A 29 -13.99 15.82 4.86
CA ALA A 29 -14.77 14.87 4.08
C ALA A 29 -13.91 14.09 3.07
N GLU A 30 -12.97 14.76 2.42
CA GLU A 30 -12.02 14.16 1.48
C GLU A 30 -11.04 13.22 2.20
N ALA A 31 -10.51 13.64 3.35
CA ALA A 31 -9.69 12.81 4.23
C ALA A 31 -10.46 11.58 4.72
N ALA A 32 -11.74 11.72 5.10
CA ALA A 32 -12.56 10.59 5.50
C ALA A 32 -12.80 9.61 4.33
N LEU A 33 -12.99 10.10 3.11
CA LEU A 33 -13.10 9.28 1.92
C LEU A 33 -11.79 8.52 1.63
N MET A 34 -10.65 9.20 1.70
CA MET A 34 -9.33 8.57 1.53
C MET A 34 -9.07 7.47 2.58
N VAL A 35 -9.49 7.67 3.83
CA VAL A 35 -9.42 6.62 4.88
C VAL A 35 -10.33 5.44 4.56
N ALA A 36 -11.55 5.69 4.09
CA ALA A 36 -12.48 4.62 3.70
C ALA A 36 -11.93 3.81 2.52
N GLU A 37 -11.34 4.47 1.53
CA GLU A 37 -10.70 3.83 0.39
C GLU A 37 -9.45 3.04 0.81
N ALA A 38 -8.59 3.61 1.65
CA ALA A 38 -7.44 2.90 2.22
C ALA A 38 -7.86 1.62 2.97
N ASN A 39 -8.95 1.67 3.75
CA ASN A 39 -9.49 0.51 4.46
C ASN A 39 -10.02 -0.57 3.50
N ALA A 40 -10.67 -0.20 2.40
CA ALA A 40 -11.10 -1.14 1.38
C ALA A 40 -9.90 -1.85 0.75
N HIS A 41 -8.86 -1.08 0.38
CA HIS A 41 -7.61 -1.61 -0.15
C HIS A 41 -6.89 -2.54 0.85
N ALA A 42 -6.79 -2.16 2.12
CA ALA A 42 -6.21 -3.00 3.16
C ALA A 42 -6.99 -4.32 3.36
N THR A 43 -8.32 -4.27 3.28
CA THR A 43 -9.18 -5.46 3.39
C THR A 43 -8.98 -6.40 2.20
N LEU A 44 -8.89 -5.86 0.98
CA LEU A 44 -8.62 -6.64 -0.23
C LEU A 44 -7.22 -7.27 -0.19
N ALA A 45 -6.22 -6.53 0.29
CA ALA A 45 -4.87 -7.03 0.51
C ALA A 45 -4.85 -8.19 1.53
N LEU A 46 -5.51 -8.03 2.68
CA LEU A 46 -5.61 -9.08 3.70
C LEU A 46 -6.36 -10.32 3.20
N THR A 47 -7.42 -10.12 2.42
CA THR A 47 -8.19 -11.20 1.80
C THR A 47 -7.33 -11.98 0.81
N ALA A 48 -6.56 -11.27 -0.03
CA ALA A 48 -5.62 -11.89 -0.96
C ALA A 48 -4.53 -12.67 -0.21
N LEU A 49 -3.95 -12.12 0.85
CA LEU A 49 -2.96 -12.81 1.68
C LEU A 49 -3.54 -14.07 2.32
N SER A 50 -4.73 -13.98 2.89
CA SER A 50 -5.43 -15.10 3.53
C SER A 50 -5.83 -16.20 2.53
N ALA A 51 -6.14 -15.82 1.28
CA ALA A 51 -6.38 -16.77 0.20
C ALA A 51 -5.08 -17.47 -0.23
N SER A 52 -3.95 -16.74 -0.29
CA SER A 52 -2.64 -17.30 -0.62
C SER A 52 -2.08 -18.23 0.46
N ASP A 53 -2.33 -17.95 1.75
CA ASP A 53 -1.90 -18.81 2.86
C ASP A 53 -2.61 -20.18 2.83
N ARG A 54 -3.85 -20.22 2.34
CA ARG A 54 -4.57 -21.47 2.06
C ARG A 54 -4.05 -22.21 0.82
N TYR A 55 -3.27 -21.53 -0.02
CA TYR A 55 -2.70 -22.02 -1.27
C TYR A 55 -1.17 -22.15 -1.14
N VAL A 56 -0.73 -22.93 -0.14
CA VAL A 56 0.67 -23.22 0.19
C VAL A 56 1.42 -23.75 -1.04
N GLY A 57 2.05 -22.87 -1.82
CA GLY A 57 2.81 -23.30 -3.00
C GLY A 57 3.25 -22.22 -3.99
N ASN A 58 2.73 -20.99 -3.93
CA ASN A 58 3.10 -19.99 -4.93
C ASN A 58 4.26 -19.09 -4.48
N ALA A 59 5.49 -19.57 -4.66
CA ALA A 59 6.72 -18.81 -4.36
C ALA A 59 6.77 -17.41 -5.02
N GLY A 60 6.11 -17.24 -6.17
CA GLY A 60 6.02 -15.94 -6.85
C GLY A 60 5.19 -14.91 -6.07
N GLN A 61 4.09 -15.33 -5.44
CA GLN A 61 3.28 -14.42 -4.61
C GLN A 61 4.01 -14.04 -3.32
N ALA A 62 4.74 -14.97 -2.70
CA ALA A 62 5.54 -14.66 -1.52
C ALA A 62 6.62 -13.60 -1.80
N ALA A 63 7.31 -13.71 -2.95
CA ALA A 63 8.30 -12.73 -3.37
C ALA A 63 7.69 -11.34 -3.62
N GLU A 64 6.48 -11.28 -4.19
CA GLU A 64 5.76 -10.02 -4.41
C GLU A 64 5.39 -9.33 -3.10
N TRP A 65 4.91 -10.08 -2.11
CA TRP A 65 4.62 -9.57 -0.77
C TRP A 65 5.88 -9.08 -0.05
N VAL A 66 7.01 -9.80 -0.15
CA VAL A 66 8.29 -9.38 0.42
C VAL A 66 8.73 -8.03 -0.16
N ARG A 67 8.62 -7.83 -1.48
CA ARG A 67 8.97 -6.56 -2.14
C ARG A 67 8.11 -5.40 -1.65
N VAL A 68 6.83 -5.63 -1.36
CA VAL A 68 5.93 -4.57 -0.90
C VAL A 68 6.08 -4.27 0.58
N LEU A 69 6.33 -5.27 1.43
CA LEU A 69 6.57 -5.09 2.87
C LEU A 69 7.98 -4.56 3.17
N HIS A 70 8.94 -4.91 2.33
CA HIS A 70 10.34 -4.50 2.40
C HIS A 70 10.78 -3.95 1.04
N PRO A 71 10.33 -2.74 0.67
CA PRO A 71 10.79 -2.12 -0.56
C PRO A 71 12.31 -1.99 -0.52
N PRO A 72 13.02 -2.32 -1.62
CA PRO A 72 14.46 -2.13 -1.67
C PRO A 72 14.79 -0.66 -1.40
N ALA A 73 15.89 -0.43 -0.69
CA ALA A 73 16.39 0.93 -0.45
C ALA A 73 16.51 1.65 -1.79
N PRO A 74 16.21 2.97 -1.86
CA PRO A 74 16.46 3.75 -3.06
C PRO A 74 17.95 3.58 -3.40
N THR A 75 18.23 2.95 -4.53
CA THR A 75 19.59 2.90 -5.04
C THR A 75 19.92 4.32 -5.48
N ASP A 76 20.77 5.01 -4.72
CA ASP A 76 21.44 6.22 -5.18
C ASP A 76 22.15 5.84 -6.48
N ASP A 77 21.56 6.22 -7.61
CA ASP A 77 22.17 6.01 -8.93
C ASP A 77 23.20 7.13 -9.12
N PRO A 78 24.52 6.83 -9.12
CA PRO A 78 25.53 7.85 -9.27
C PRO A 78 25.65 8.38 -10.72
N ALA A 79 24.79 7.98 -11.65
CA ALA A 79 24.89 8.33 -13.07
C ALA A 79 24.15 9.63 -13.44
N SER A 80 24.47 10.75 -12.78
CA SER A 80 24.12 12.09 -13.27
C SER A 80 25.30 13.04 -13.09
N GLU A 81 26.30 12.87 -13.94
CA GLU A 81 27.31 13.88 -14.28
C GLU A 81 27.01 14.47 -15.67
#